data_AF-A0A6A8ANS9-F1
#
_entry.id   AF-A0A6A8ANS9-F1
#
_cell.length_a   1.000
_cell.length_b   1.000
_cell.length_c   1.000
_cell.angle_alpha   90.00
_cell.angle_beta   90.00
_cell.angle_gamma   90.00
#
_symmetry.space_group_name_H-M   'P 1'
#
loop_
_entity.id
_entity.type
_entity.pdbx_description
1 polymer ?
#
loop_
_entity_poly.entity_id
_entity_poly.type
_entity_poly.pdbx_seq_one_letter_code
_entity_poly.pdbx_strand_id
1 'polypeptide(L)'
;MAESKVEVMLRISEVNLARAEKRFEGVEYDSAVFHASLAVESAANAMILELGGNEAKNHRAISALAAVLRRVKPELLREEKYVQLIERGRDIQREVVYARYPLKVAGKWVTPMEYYTREKTREIIDDAKFVVDKIYTYIKRTT
;
A
#
# COMPACT_ATOMS: atom_id res chain seq x y z
N MET A 1 -21.40 -3.63 -18.82
CA MET A 1 -21.08 -4.50 -17.67
C MET A 1 -20.74 -3.57 -16.52
N ALA A 2 -21.28 -3.82 -15.32
CA ALA A 2 -20.87 -3.06 -14.14
C ALA A 2 -19.47 -3.54 -13.72
N GLU A 3 -18.52 -2.62 -13.53
CA GLU A 3 -17.18 -2.96 -13.01
C GLU A 3 -17.35 -3.63 -11.63
N SER A 4 -16.61 -4.72 -11.39
CA SER A 4 -16.61 -5.36 -10.08
C SER A 4 -15.94 -4.45 -9.06
N LYS A 5 -16.32 -4.58 -7.78
CA LYS A 5 -15.68 -3.78 -6.72
C LYS A 5 -14.16 -3.99 -6.64
N VAL A 6 -13.69 -5.19 -6.97
CA VAL A 6 -12.25 -5.51 -7.07
C VAL A 6 -11.58 -4.69 -8.17
N GLU A 7 -12.18 -4.61 -9.37
CA GLU A 7 -11.66 -3.81 -10.48
C GLU A 7 -11.59 -2.32 -10.14
N VAL A 8 -12.66 -1.79 -9.53
CA VAL A 8 -12.71 -0.38 -9.11
C VAL A 8 -11.60 -0.07 -8.11
N MET A 9 -11.30 -0.97 -7.16
CA MET A 9 -10.20 -0.78 -6.21
C MET A 9 -8.83 -0.81 -6.86
N LEU A 10 -8.60 -1.70 -7.82
CA LEU A 10 -7.34 -1.75 -8.57
C LEU A 10 -7.14 -0.45 -9.35
N ARG A 11 -8.19 0.08 -9.99
CA ARG A 11 -8.15 1.39 -10.65
C ARG A 11 -7.84 2.53 -9.69
N ILE A 12 -8.42 2.52 -8.48
CA ILE A 12 -8.08 3.51 -7.43
C ILE A 12 -6.60 3.37 -7.03
N SER A 13 -6.09 2.14 -6.92
CA SER A 13 -4.68 1.88 -6.62
C SER A 13 -3.75 2.47 -7.69
N GLU A 14 -4.02 2.18 -8.97
CA GLU A 14 -3.26 2.70 -10.12
C GLU A 14 -3.24 4.23 -10.16
N VAL A 15 -4.40 4.87 -9.97
CA VAL A 15 -4.50 6.34 -9.94
C VAL A 15 -3.68 6.92 -8.78
N ASN A 16 -3.66 6.27 -7.62
CA ASN A 16 -2.87 6.73 -6.49
C ASN A 16 -1.36 6.52 -6.69
N LEU A 17 -0.92 5.44 -7.36
CA LEU A 17 0.49 5.31 -7.76
C LEU A 17 0.90 6.42 -8.73
N ALA A 18 0.07 6.73 -9.73
CA ALA A 18 0.35 7.82 -10.66
C ALA A 18 0.41 9.19 -9.95
N ARG A 19 -0.46 9.43 -8.97
CA ARG A 19 -0.40 10.62 -8.12
C ARG A 19 0.87 10.66 -7.27
N ALA A 20 1.28 9.53 -6.70
CA ALA A 20 2.51 9.45 -5.91
C ALA A 20 3.73 9.86 -6.74
N GLU A 21 3.86 9.36 -7.97
CA GLU A 21 4.95 9.76 -8.89
C GLU A 21 4.90 11.26 -9.23
N LYS A 22 3.72 11.76 -9.62
CA LYS A 22 3.56 13.18 -9.93
C LYS A 22 3.96 14.09 -8.77
N ARG A 23 3.61 13.71 -7.54
CA ARG A 23 3.98 14.47 -6.32
C ARG A 23 5.46 14.35 -6.00
N PHE A 24 6.06 13.18 -6.23
CA PHE A 24 7.50 12.99 -6.08
C PHE A 24 8.29 13.90 -7.03
N GLU A 25 7.89 13.99 -8.30
CA GLU A 25 8.47 14.91 -9.29
C GLU A 25 8.27 16.38 -8.88
N GLY A 26 7.13 16.69 -8.25
CA GLY A 26 6.83 18.00 -7.69
C GLY A 26 7.53 18.32 -6.36
N VAL A 27 8.41 17.45 -5.86
CA VAL A 27 9.12 17.62 -4.57
C VAL A 27 8.16 17.66 -3.36
N GLU A 28 6.93 17.18 -3.54
CA GLU A 28 5.90 17.06 -2.49
C GLU A 28 5.98 15.66 -1.84
N TYR A 29 7.07 15.42 -1.10
CA TYR A 29 7.46 14.08 -0.64
C TYR A 29 6.48 13.42 0.35
N ASP A 30 5.94 14.18 1.30
CA ASP A 30 4.91 13.71 2.22
C ASP A 30 3.62 13.34 1.47
N SER A 31 3.20 14.17 0.52
CA SER A 31 2.03 13.91 -0.33
C SER A 31 2.22 12.68 -1.22
N ALA A 32 3.44 12.51 -1.77
CA ALA A 32 3.79 11.35 -2.56
C ALA A 32 3.69 10.05 -1.74
N VAL A 33 4.25 10.05 -0.52
CA VAL A 33 4.16 8.93 0.42
C VAL A 33 2.70 8.64 0.80
N PHE A 34 1.91 9.69 1.06
CA PHE A 34 0.49 9.54 1.36
C PHE A 34 -0.24 8.81 0.23
N HIS A 35 -0.06 9.23 -1.02
CA HIS A 35 -0.69 8.56 -2.16
C HIS A 35 -0.17 7.14 -2.39
N ALA A 36 1.13 6.88 -2.20
CA ALA A 36 1.67 5.53 -2.25
C ALA A 36 1.00 4.60 -1.22
N SER A 37 0.77 5.10 0.00
CA SER A 37 0.07 4.34 1.04
C SER A 37 -1.39 4.02 0.70
N LEU A 38 -2.11 4.97 0.08
CA LEU A 38 -3.49 4.74 -0.38
C LEU A 38 -3.55 3.74 -1.54
N ALA A 39 -2.53 3.72 -2.40
CA ALA A 39 -2.44 2.74 -3.48
C ALA A 39 -2.31 1.32 -2.93
N VAL A 40 -1.41 1.12 -1.96
CA VAL A 40 -1.22 -0.15 -1.25
C VAL A 40 -2.50 -0.56 -0.51
N GLU A 41 -3.15 0.35 0.20
CA GLU A 41 -4.39 0.07 0.92
C GLU A 41 -5.51 -0.42 -0.02
N SER A 42 -5.67 0.25 -1.17
CA SER A 42 -6.69 -0.09 -2.15
C SER A 42 -6.42 -1.44 -2.82
N ALA A 43 -5.17 -1.71 -3.21
CA ALA A 43 -4.79 -3.01 -3.78
C ALA A 43 -4.97 -4.14 -2.74
N ALA A 44 -4.54 -3.93 -1.50
CA ALA A 44 -4.70 -4.93 -0.45
C ALA A 44 -6.18 -5.27 -0.20
N ASN A 45 -7.06 -4.26 -0.16
CA ASN A 45 -8.49 -4.47 -0.06
C ASN A 45 -9.07 -5.19 -1.28
N ALA A 46 -8.58 -4.95 -2.49
CA ALA A 46 -8.97 -5.69 -3.68
C ALA A 46 -8.66 -7.19 -3.54
N MET A 47 -7.44 -7.52 -3.10
CA MET A 47 -7.03 -8.93 -2.87
C MET A 47 -7.82 -9.56 -1.73
N ILE A 48 -8.12 -8.82 -0.66
CA ILE A 48 -8.97 -9.32 0.43
C ILE A 48 -10.34 -9.72 -0.09
N LEU A 49 -10.97 -8.87 -0.92
CA LEU A 49 -12.27 -9.15 -1.50
C LEU A 49 -12.22 -10.36 -2.45
N GLU A 50 -11.20 -10.44 -3.31
CA GLU A 50 -10.98 -11.58 -4.21
C GLU A 50 -10.86 -12.90 -3.44
N LEU A 51 -10.23 -12.85 -2.26
CA LEU A 51 -10.08 -13.99 -1.35
C LEU A 51 -11.33 -14.28 -0.50
N GLY A 52 -12.47 -13.62 -0.77
CA GLY A 52 -13.74 -13.79 -0.05
C GLY A 52 -13.77 -13.15 1.35
N GLY A 53 -12.87 -12.19 1.61
CA GLY A 53 -12.83 -11.39 2.83
C GLY A 53 -13.66 -10.11 2.76
N ASN A 54 -13.57 -9.29 3.81
CA ASN A 54 -14.19 -7.97 3.89
C ASN A 54 -13.11 -6.88 3.98
N GLU A 55 -13.35 -5.73 3.38
CA GLU A 55 -12.44 -4.58 3.41
C GLU A 55 -12.02 -4.18 4.83
N ALA A 56 -10.76 -3.80 4.97
CA ALA A 56 -10.26 -3.11 6.15
C ALA A 56 -10.34 -1.59 5.93
N LYS A 57 -11.23 -0.92 6.67
CA LYS A 57 -11.47 0.54 6.61
C LYS A 57 -10.80 1.34 7.72
N ASN A 58 -9.78 0.77 8.35
CA ASN A 58 -9.11 1.29 9.54
C ASN A 58 -7.60 1.48 9.31
N HIS A 59 -7.18 1.67 8.06
CA HIS A 59 -5.77 1.80 7.66
C HIS A 59 -4.90 0.58 7.99
N ARG A 60 -5.51 -0.60 8.17
CA ARG A 60 -4.81 -1.86 8.47
C ARG A 60 -4.96 -2.92 7.37
N ALA A 61 -5.08 -2.51 6.12
CA ALA A 61 -5.38 -3.41 5.00
C ALA A 61 -4.31 -4.47 4.77
N ILE A 62 -3.01 -4.18 4.91
CA ILE A 62 -1.96 -5.20 4.79
C ILE A 62 -1.99 -6.18 5.97
N SER A 63 -2.21 -5.67 7.18
CA SER A 63 -2.38 -6.55 8.36
C SER A 63 -3.60 -7.46 8.22
N ALA A 64 -4.71 -6.93 7.70
CA ALA A 64 -5.91 -7.70 7.40
C ALA A 64 -5.68 -8.73 6.29
N LEU A 65 -5.00 -8.34 5.20
CA LEU A 65 -4.62 -9.24 4.12
C LEU A 65 -3.76 -10.39 4.64
N ALA A 66 -2.77 -10.11 5.47
CA ALA A 66 -1.95 -11.16 6.09
C ALA A 66 -2.81 -12.16 6.90
N ALA A 67 -3.82 -11.67 7.64
CA ALA A 67 -4.74 -12.54 8.38
C ALA A 67 -5.63 -13.37 7.45
N VAL A 68 -6.14 -12.77 6.36
CA VAL A 68 -6.93 -13.47 5.34
C VAL A 68 -6.08 -14.56 4.68
N LEU A 69 -4.87 -14.23 4.21
CA LEU A 69 -3.94 -15.19 3.61
C LEU A 69 -3.65 -16.38 4.53
N ARG A 70 -3.34 -16.14 5.81
CA ARG A 70 -3.14 -17.25 6.78
C ARG A 70 -4.34 -18.19 6.87
N ARG A 71 -5.55 -17.66 6.74
CA ARG A 71 -6.79 -18.42 6.85
C ARG A 71 -7.13 -19.18 5.57
N VAL A 72 -7.02 -18.53 4.41
CA VAL A 72 -7.57 -19.07 3.15
C VAL A 72 -6.52 -19.64 2.19
N LYS A 73 -5.30 -19.12 2.25
CA LYS A 73 -4.19 -19.43 1.33
C LYS A 73 -2.83 -19.41 2.07
N PRO A 74 -2.66 -20.17 3.17
CA PRO A 74 -1.43 -20.13 3.98
C PRO A 74 -0.17 -20.54 3.20
N GLU A 75 -0.33 -21.31 2.12
CA GLU A 75 0.76 -21.70 1.22
C GLU A 75 1.44 -20.50 0.56
N LEU A 76 0.70 -19.42 0.25
CA LEU A 76 1.27 -18.22 -0.36
C LEU A 76 2.27 -17.56 0.58
N LEU A 77 2.04 -17.64 1.90
CA LEU A 77 2.95 -17.07 2.91
C LEU A 77 4.25 -17.87 3.08
N ARG A 78 4.44 -18.97 2.35
CA ARG A 78 5.72 -19.69 2.25
C ARG A 78 6.53 -19.25 1.05
N GLU A 79 5.92 -18.55 0.09
CA GLU A 79 6.64 -18.02 -1.05
C GLU A 79 7.23 -16.65 -0.70
N GLU A 80 8.53 -16.51 -0.91
CA GLU A 80 9.32 -15.31 -0.59
C GLU A 80 8.65 -14.00 -1.07
N LYS A 81 8.07 -14.02 -2.28
CA LYS A 81 7.41 -12.84 -2.84
C LYS A 81 6.23 -12.32 -2.01
N TYR A 82 5.46 -13.19 -1.35
CA TYR A 82 4.35 -12.76 -0.51
C TYR A 82 4.81 -12.41 0.91
N VAL A 83 5.89 -13.02 1.40
CA VAL A 83 6.56 -12.58 2.62
C VAL A 83 7.00 -11.13 2.46
N GLN A 84 7.74 -10.83 1.39
CA GLN A 84 8.18 -9.47 1.05
C GLN A 84 7.02 -8.50 0.81
N LEU A 85 5.93 -8.95 0.16
CA LEU A 85 4.72 -8.15 -0.03
C LEU A 85 4.15 -7.69 1.31
N ILE A 86 4.02 -8.61 2.28
CA ILE A 86 3.45 -8.29 3.59
C ILE A 86 4.39 -7.44 4.43
N GLU A 87 5.69 -7.68 4.38
CA GLU A 87 6.68 -6.88 5.12
C GLU A 87 6.71 -5.44 4.63
N ARG A 88 6.98 -5.23 3.34
CA ARG A 88 7.00 -3.90 2.72
C ARG A 88 5.66 -3.20 2.85
N GLY A 89 4.56 -3.93 2.65
CA GLY A 89 3.22 -3.40 2.81
C GLY A 89 2.94 -2.89 4.23
N ARG A 90 3.44 -3.57 5.27
CA ARG A 90 3.28 -3.11 6.67
C ARG A 90 4.07 -1.85 6.96
N ASP A 91 5.27 -1.75 6.40
CA ASP A 91 6.06 -0.53 6.52
C ASP A 91 5.37 0.66 5.85
N ILE A 92 4.73 0.45 4.70
CA ILE A 92 3.95 1.49 4.01
C ILE A 92 2.64 1.81 4.74
N GLN A 93 2.01 0.81 5.35
CA GLN A 93 0.71 0.96 6.00
C GLN A 93 0.70 2.03 7.10
N ARG A 94 1.79 2.21 7.86
CA ARG A 94 1.89 3.29 8.86
C ARG A 94 2.00 4.68 8.23
N GLU A 95 2.50 4.77 7.01
CA GLU A 95 2.83 6.04 6.35
C GLU A 95 1.56 6.86 6.02
N VAL A 96 0.40 6.22 5.89
CA VAL A 96 -0.90 6.92 5.73
C VAL A 96 -1.19 7.86 6.90
N VAL A 97 -0.67 7.59 8.10
CA VAL A 97 -0.78 8.49 9.26
C VAL A 97 0.41 9.43 9.29
N TYR A 98 1.63 8.91 9.13
CA TYR A 98 2.85 9.69 9.32
C TYR A 98 3.01 10.83 8.30
N ALA A 99 2.49 10.65 7.09
CA ALA A 99 2.46 11.68 6.06
C ALA A 99 1.55 12.88 6.37
N ARG A 100 0.75 12.84 7.44
CA ARG A 100 -0.27 13.87 7.74
C ARG A 100 -0.14 14.54 9.09
N TYR A 101 0.60 13.95 10.02
CA TYR A 101 0.67 14.42 11.40
C TYR A 101 2.10 14.70 11.82
N PRO A 102 2.34 15.65 12.74
CA PRO A 102 3.66 15.86 13.32
C PRO A 102 4.26 14.58 13.89
N LEU A 103 5.56 14.40 13.68
CA LEU A 103 6.30 13.21 14.09
C LEU A 103 7.32 13.57 15.16
N LYS A 104 7.55 12.65 16.10
CA LYS A 104 8.60 12.80 17.10
C LYS A 104 9.81 11.95 16.73
N VAL A 105 10.90 12.59 16.33
CA VAL A 105 12.14 11.94 15.89
C VAL A 105 13.29 12.40 16.77
N ALA A 106 14.00 11.45 17.39
CA ALA A 106 15.11 11.74 18.32
C ALA A 106 14.77 12.81 19.37
N GLY A 107 13.54 12.77 19.90
CA GLY A 107 13.05 13.71 20.92
C GLY A 107 12.52 15.04 20.40
N LYS A 108 12.67 15.35 19.10
CA LYS A 108 12.21 16.61 18.47
C LYS A 108 10.94 16.38 17.65
N TRP A 109 10.05 17.39 17.63
CA TRP A 109 8.89 17.40 16.74
C TRP A 109 9.30 17.91 15.36
N VAL A 110 8.89 17.20 14.32
CA VAL A 110 9.12 17.56 12.91
C VAL A 110 7.81 17.44 12.13
N THR A 111 7.69 18.22 11.07
CA THR A 111 6.60 18.09 10.10
C THR A 111 6.85 16.91 9.15
N PRO A 112 5.81 16.36 8.51
CA PRO A 112 5.99 15.37 7.45
C PRO A 112 6.93 15.86 6.33
N MET A 113 6.83 17.12 5.94
CA MET A 113 7.66 17.73 4.89
C MET A 113 9.15 17.76 5.23
N GLU A 114 9.50 17.83 6.52
CA GLU A 114 10.90 17.72 6.99
C GLU A 114 11.33 16.26 7.18
N TYR A 115 10.39 15.36 7.45
CA TYR A 115 10.67 13.96 7.76
C TYR A 115 10.95 13.10 6.53
N TYR A 116 10.30 13.38 5.40
CA TYR A 116 10.48 12.63 4.17
C TYR A 116 11.50 13.29 3.26
N THR A 117 12.61 12.59 3.01
CA THR A 117 13.60 12.98 2.01
C THR A 117 13.26 12.37 0.65
N ARG A 118 13.92 12.84 -0.40
CA ARG A 118 13.80 12.28 -1.74
C ARG A 118 14.08 10.78 -1.77
N GLU A 119 15.18 10.36 -1.16
CA GLU A 119 15.63 8.96 -1.16
C GLU A 119 14.62 8.07 -0.46
N LYS A 120 14.17 8.50 0.73
CA LYS A 120 13.17 7.78 1.51
C LYS A 120 11.84 7.66 0.79
N THR A 121 11.38 8.76 0.17
CA THR A 121 10.13 8.75 -0.59
C THR A 121 10.24 7.84 -1.80
N ARG A 122 11.38 7.85 -2.51
CA ARG A 122 11.61 6.98 -3.66
C ARG A 122 11.51 5.50 -3.27
N GLU A 123 12.18 5.11 -2.19
CA GLU A 123 12.13 3.75 -1.63
C GLU A 123 10.69 3.32 -1.32
N ILE A 124 9.92 4.17 -0.63
CA ILE A 124 8.51 3.90 -0.29
C ILE A 124 7.65 3.71 -1.55
N ILE A 125 7.81 4.55 -2.57
CA ILE A 125 7.02 4.43 -3.81
C ILE A 125 7.42 3.16 -4.58
N ASP A 126 8.70 2.80 -4.61
CA ASP A 126 9.15 1.57 -5.29
C ASP A 126 8.65 0.31 -4.58
N ASP A 127 8.63 0.31 -3.24
CA ASP A 127 7.99 -0.74 -2.46
C ASP A 127 6.47 -0.78 -2.67
N ALA A 128 5.80 0.37 -2.78
CA ALA A 128 4.38 0.43 -3.09
C ALA A 128 4.09 -0.18 -4.48
N LYS A 129 4.89 0.15 -5.49
CA LYS A 129 4.80 -0.45 -6.83
C LYS A 129 5.00 -1.96 -6.76
N PHE A 130 5.99 -2.43 -6.01
CA PHE A 130 6.22 -3.86 -5.84
C PHE A 130 4.99 -4.57 -5.24
N VAL A 131 4.44 -4.04 -4.15
CA VAL A 131 3.27 -4.62 -3.48
C VAL A 131 2.06 -4.64 -4.42
N VAL A 132 1.77 -3.52 -5.08
CA VAL A 132 0.63 -3.39 -6.01
C VAL A 132 0.79 -4.33 -7.21
N ASP A 133 1.98 -4.43 -7.80
CA ASP A 133 2.28 -5.33 -8.92
C ASP A 133 2.03 -6.80 -8.55
N LYS A 134 2.48 -7.24 -7.36
CA LYS A 134 2.27 -8.62 -6.91
C LYS A 134 0.80 -8.93 -6.64
N ILE A 135 0.06 -8.00 -6.04
CA ILE A 135 -1.38 -8.14 -5.85
C ILE A 135 -2.10 -8.21 -7.20
N TYR A 136 -1.79 -7.30 -8.10
CA TYR A 136 -2.40 -7.23 -9.43
C TYR A 136 -2.14 -8.52 -10.23
N THR A 137 -0.90 -8.99 -10.22
CA THR A 137 -0.50 -10.25 -10.88
C THR A 137 -1.23 -11.46 -10.30
N TYR A 138 -1.47 -11.47 -8.99
CA TYR A 138 -2.25 -12.55 -8.36
C TYR A 138 -3.68 -12.55 -8.87
N ILE A 139 -4.38 -11.41 -8.77
CA ILE A 139 -5.79 -11.28 -9.15
C ILE A 139 -5.98 -11.60 -10.64
N LYS A 140 -5.09 -11.13 -11.52
CA LYS A 140 -5.14 -11.45 -12.96
C LYS A 140 -4.94 -12.92 -13.30
N ARG A 141 -4.37 -13.73 -12.41
CA ARG A 141 -4.20 -15.17 -12.62
C ARG A 141 -5.37 -15.97 -12.08
N THR A 142 -6.22 -15.37 -11.24
CA THR A 142 -7.38 -16.03 -10.60
C THR A 142 -8.71 -15.68 -11.26
N THR A 143 -8.76 -14.55 -11.98
CA THR A 143 -9.88 -14.16 -12.86
C THR A 143 -9.66 -14.65 -14.29
#